data_AF-A0A536VSC0-F1
#
_entry.id   AF-A0A536VSC0-F1
#
_cell.length_a   1.000
_cell.length_b   1.000
_cell.length_c   1.000
_cell.angle_alpha   90.00
_cell.angle_beta   90.00
_cell.angle_gamma   90.00
#
_symmetry.space_group_name_H-M   'P 1'
#
loop_
_entity.id
_entity.type
_entity.pdbx_description
1 polymer ?
#
loop_
_entity_poly.entity_id
_entity_poly.type
_entity_poly.pdbx_seq_one_letter_code
_entity_poly.pdbx_strand_id
1 'polypeptide(L)'
;FLNHFWLVCACTPVDRDAPAAQRAQLDAKGWLKRKPESPASVLDGPPQFVAGEFTQDGYALTTAYPRYQPSRVPPAQGGDPRFAGSAGYTLPPQTLKTIGDTLSAKGVSWAWYSGAWNLALKDSMQDPGAKRRIIYNNEDGSPYFVAHHQPFNYFARFAPGSSDREQHLKDYTDLVAAIDRGDVPQVAFYKPQGTYNEHPGNTDVLSGDIHIAGLIGKIKASALWPSTAIIVTYDENGGFWDHVPPPAGDRWGPGSRVPAIIVSPYARRGYVDHTQYDTTSIIKFITLRFGLESLPGVRPSAGDLTAAFDFGQ
;
A
#
# COMPACT_ATOMS: atom_id res chain seq x y z
N PHE A 1 3.92 3.27 -2.58
CA PHE A 1 2.69 3.84 -3.26
C PHE A 1 2.07 2.89 -4.27
N LEU A 2 2.69 2.72 -5.44
CA LEU A 2 2.07 2.08 -6.60
C LEU A 2 1.73 0.60 -6.34
N ASN A 3 2.62 -0.14 -5.68
CA ASN A 3 2.37 -1.54 -5.35
C ASN A 3 1.21 -1.75 -4.35
N HIS A 4 0.85 -0.74 -3.54
CA HIS A 4 -0.38 -0.81 -2.74
C HIS A 4 -1.64 -0.78 -3.61
N PHE A 5 -1.64 -0.02 -4.72
CA PHE A 5 -2.71 -0.11 -5.72
C PHE A 5 -2.72 -1.47 -6.41
N TRP A 6 -1.56 -1.96 -6.83
CA TRP A 6 -1.45 -3.27 -7.47
C TRP A 6 -1.85 -4.42 -6.55
N LEU A 7 -1.68 -4.28 -5.23
CA LEU A 7 -2.18 -5.22 -4.22
C LEU A 7 -3.69 -5.24 -4.09
N VAL A 8 -4.38 -4.10 -4.28
CA VAL A 8 -5.83 -4.02 -4.03
C VAL A 8 -6.68 -3.98 -5.29
N CYS A 9 -6.16 -3.58 -6.45
CA CYS A 9 -6.93 -3.52 -7.70
C CYS A 9 -6.22 -4.18 -8.90
N ALA A 10 -4.96 -4.60 -8.74
CA ALA A 10 -4.11 -4.99 -9.86
C ALA A 10 -4.14 -3.95 -10.99
N CYS A 11 -4.06 -2.67 -10.62
CA CYS A 11 -4.27 -1.56 -11.54
C CYS A 11 -3.36 -0.37 -11.18
N THR A 12 -3.07 0.46 -12.18
CA THR A 12 -2.34 1.71 -11.98
C THR A 12 -3.34 2.87 -11.85
N PRO A 13 -3.27 3.69 -10.79
CA PRO A 13 -4.13 4.85 -10.61
C PRO A 13 -3.96 5.86 -11.75
N VAL A 14 -5.04 6.55 -12.09
CA VAL A 14 -5.08 7.44 -13.25
C VAL A 14 -5.82 8.73 -12.95
N ASP A 15 -5.30 9.80 -13.54
CA ASP A 15 -5.95 11.09 -13.72
C ASP A 15 -5.68 11.58 -15.14
N ARG A 16 -6.64 11.34 -16.03
CA ARG A 16 -6.53 11.73 -17.43
C ARG A 16 -6.66 13.25 -17.61
N ASP A 17 -7.19 13.95 -16.61
CA ASP A 17 -7.38 15.40 -16.63
C ASP A 17 -6.28 16.14 -15.86
N ALA A 18 -5.23 15.41 -15.43
CA ALA A 18 -4.09 15.99 -14.75
C ALA A 18 -3.53 17.20 -15.52
N PRO A 19 -3.39 18.37 -14.88
CA PRO A 19 -2.85 19.56 -15.53
C PRO A 19 -1.49 19.30 -16.17
N ALA A 20 -1.17 19.99 -17.25
CA ALA A 20 0.12 19.82 -17.94
C ALA A 20 1.33 19.97 -17.00
N ALA A 21 1.24 20.86 -16.00
CA ALA A 21 2.27 21.05 -14.98
C ALA A 21 2.46 19.85 -14.03
N GLN A 22 1.48 18.96 -13.94
CA GLN A 22 1.55 17.72 -13.17
C GLN A 22 2.04 16.53 -14.00
N ARG A 23 2.20 16.69 -15.32
CA ARG A 23 2.67 15.62 -16.20
C ARG A 23 4.19 15.63 -16.31
N ALA A 24 4.77 14.43 -16.27
CA ALA A 24 6.19 14.18 -16.47
C ALA A 24 6.64 14.76 -17.80
N GLN A 25 7.67 15.59 -17.74
CA GLN A 25 8.28 16.21 -18.91
C GLN A 25 9.43 15.34 -19.39
N LEU A 26 9.48 15.11 -20.70
CA LEU A 26 10.54 14.34 -21.32
C LEU A 26 11.45 15.25 -22.16
N ASP A 27 12.73 14.92 -22.24
CA ASP A 27 13.66 15.54 -23.17
C ASP A 27 13.52 14.95 -24.59
N ALA A 28 14.34 15.41 -25.52
CA ALA A 28 14.31 14.95 -26.91
C ALA A 28 14.68 13.47 -27.09
N LYS A 29 15.25 12.81 -26.07
CA LYS A 29 15.56 11.37 -26.06
C LYS A 29 14.43 10.54 -25.41
N GLY A 30 13.38 11.19 -24.93
CA GLY A 30 12.30 10.54 -24.19
C GLY A 30 12.64 10.25 -22.72
N TRP A 31 13.70 10.84 -22.17
CA TRP A 31 14.09 10.67 -20.76
C TRP A 31 13.45 11.74 -19.89
N LEU A 32 13.31 11.48 -18.58
CA LEU A 32 12.82 12.49 -17.64
C LEU A 32 13.69 13.76 -17.73
N LYS A 33 13.03 14.88 -18.00
CA LYS A 33 13.68 16.17 -18.22
C LYS A 33 14.32 16.66 -16.93
N ARG A 34 15.64 16.80 -16.93
CA ARG A 34 16.40 17.40 -15.84
C ARG A 34 16.17 18.91 -15.78
N LYS A 35 16.24 19.49 -14.58
CA LYS A 35 16.28 20.95 -14.42
C LYS A 35 17.59 21.50 -14.99
N PRO A 36 17.62 22.73 -15.52
CA PRO A 36 18.85 23.35 -16.02
C PRO A 36 20.02 23.34 -15.01
N GLU A 37 19.71 23.51 -13.74
CA GLU A 37 20.65 23.51 -12.61
C GLU A 37 20.93 22.13 -12.00
N SER A 38 20.37 21.05 -12.60
CA SER A 38 20.61 19.70 -12.10
C SER A 38 22.11 19.34 -12.18
N PRO A 39 22.69 18.71 -11.14
CA PRO A 39 24.03 18.16 -11.21
C PRO A 39 24.22 17.28 -12.45
N ALA A 40 25.38 17.43 -13.10
CA ALA A 40 25.74 16.64 -14.28
C ALA A 40 26.03 15.18 -13.91
N SER A 41 26.65 14.97 -12.74
CA SER A 41 27.02 13.67 -12.18
C SER A 41 26.46 13.50 -10.77
N VAL A 42 26.25 12.23 -10.37
CA VAL A 42 25.91 11.87 -8.98
C VAL A 42 27.01 12.22 -7.98
N LEU A 43 28.25 12.40 -8.46
CA LEU A 43 29.37 12.87 -7.64
C LEU A 43 29.21 14.32 -7.19
N ASP A 44 28.49 15.13 -7.97
CA ASP A 44 28.26 16.55 -7.70
C ASP A 44 26.92 16.79 -6.97
N GLY A 45 26.13 15.73 -6.76
CA GLY A 45 24.83 15.76 -6.09
C GLY A 45 23.77 14.93 -6.80
N PRO A 46 22.60 14.73 -6.16
CA PRO A 46 21.51 13.97 -6.77
C PRO A 46 20.94 14.70 -8.00
N PRO A 47 20.56 13.98 -9.07
CA PRO A 47 19.93 14.59 -10.23
C PRO A 47 18.60 15.24 -9.83
N GLN A 48 18.30 16.39 -10.41
CA GLN A 48 17.07 17.13 -10.18
C GLN A 48 16.23 17.13 -11.46
N PHE A 49 14.98 16.69 -11.35
CA PHE A 49 14.05 16.62 -12.47
C PHE A 49 13.01 17.73 -12.40
N VAL A 50 12.49 18.12 -13.56
CA VAL A 50 11.30 18.98 -13.62
C VAL A 50 10.13 18.20 -13.02
N ALA A 51 9.31 18.87 -12.20
CA ALA A 51 8.19 18.24 -11.51
C ALA A 51 7.18 17.63 -12.49
N GLY A 52 6.58 16.51 -12.08
CA GLY A 52 5.55 15.80 -12.84
C GLY A 52 5.24 14.46 -12.20
N GLU A 53 4.11 14.36 -11.53
CA GLU A 53 3.70 13.16 -10.79
C GLU A 53 2.98 12.12 -11.66
N PHE A 54 2.53 12.55 -12.85
CA PHE A 54 1.73 11.73 -13.77
C PHE A 54 2.48 11.49 -15.07
N THR A 55 2.29 10.33 -15.69
CA THR A 55 2.76 10.13 -17.06
C THR A 55 2.08 11.11 -18.02
N GLN A 56 2.64 11.27 -19.22
CA GLN A 56 2.03 12.11 -20.26
C GLN A 56 0.59 11.71 -20.58
N ASP A 57 0.25 10.42 -20.46
CA ASP A 57 -1.10 9.91 -20.64
C ASP A 57 -1.93 9.90 -19.34
N GLY A 58 -1.38 10.26 -18.18
CA GLY A 58 -2.15 10.53 -16.96
C GLY A 58 -2.13 9.44 -15.88
N TYR A 59 -1.24 8.47 -15.93
CA TYR A 59 -1.07 7.50 -14.85
C TYR A 59 -0.20 8.07 -13.72
N ALA A 60 -0.60 7.90 -12.46
CA ALA A 60 0.21 8.28 -11.32
C ALA A 60 1.23 7.18 -11.01
N LEU A 61 2.53 7.48 -11.17
CA LEU A 61 3.63 6.53 -10.92
C LEU A 61 4.44 6.88 -9.69
N THR A 62 4.53 8.16 -9.38
CA THR A 62 5.15 8.67 -8.16
C THR A 62 4.08 8.89 -7.09
N THR A 63 4.52 9.31 -5.90
CA THR A 63 3.64 9.45 -4.74
C THR A 63 2.60 10.55 -4.94
N ALA A 64 1.37 10.14 -5.30
CA ALA A 64 0.19 10.97 -5.19
C ALA A 64 -0.44 10.84 -3.79
N TYR A 65 -1.40 11.72 -3.47
CA TYR A 65 -2.11 11.73 -2.20
C TYR A 65 -3.62 11.59 -2.41
N PRO A 66 -4.35 10.97 -1.47
CA PRO A 66 -5.78 10.74 -1.65
C PRO A 66 -6.55 12.05 -1.49
N ARG A 67 -7.66 12.17 -2.22
CA ARG A 67 -8.62 13.27 -2.04
C ARG A 67 -9.31 13.21 -0.67
N TYR A 68 -9.49 12.02 -0.11
CA TYR A 68 -10.16 11.82 1.17
C TYR A 68 -9.15 11.87 2.31
N GLN A 69 -9.48 12.57 3.39
CA GLN A 69 -8.65 12.55 4.59
C GLN A 69 -8.66 11.13 5.22
N PRO A 70 -7.54 10.63 5.78
CA PRO A 70 -6.28 11.34 5.98
C PRO A 70 -5.45 11.45 4.70
N SER A 71 -4.93 12.64 4.44
CA SER A 71 -4.11 13.00 3.28
C SER A 71 -2.95 13.89 3.73
N ARG A 72 -1.89 13.99 2.90
CA ARG A 72 -0.84 15.00 3.10
C ARG A 72 -1.37 16.41 2.86
N VAL A 73 -2.37 16.53 1.98
CA VAL A 73 -2.97 17.82 1.63
C VAL A 73 -4.02 18.17 2.70
N PRO A 74 -3.86 19.28 3.44
CA PRO A 74 -4.83 19.69 4.45
C PRO A 74 -6.18 20.04 3.82
N PRO A 75 -7.28 20.08 4.59
CA PRO A 75 -8.57 20.55 4.10
C PRO A 75 -8.51 22.02 3.65
N ALA A 76 -9.50 22.47 2.88
CA ALA A 76 -9.63 23.89 2.53
C ALA A 76 -10.20 24.68 3.72
N GLN A 77 -9.80 25.95 3.86
CA GLN A 77 -10.38 26.84 4.88
C GLN A 77 -11.90 26.97 4.68
N GLY A 78 -12.67 26.66 5.71
CA GLY A 78 -14.14 26.68 5.64
C GLY A 78 -14.78 25.61 4.75
N GLY A 79 -13.98 24.69 4.19
CA GLY A 79 -14.47 23.52 3.45
C GLY A 79 -14.83 22.36 4.37
N ASP A 80 -15.37 21.29 3.79
CA ASP A 80 -15.60 20.04 4.52
C ASP A 80 -14.24 19.44 4.93
N PRO A 81 -13.96 19.28 6.24
CA PRO A 81 -12.65 18.87 6.72
C PRO A 81 -12.31 17.42 6.36
N ARG A 82 -13.27 16.63 5.86
CA ARG A 82 -13.06 15.24 5.44
C ARG A 82 -12.39 15.11 4.08
N PHE A 83 -12.23 16.21 3.34
CA PHE A 83 -11.62 16.25 2.02
C PHE A 83 -10.34 17.07 2.01
N ALA A 84 -9.39 16.70 1.17
CA ALA A 84 -8.24 17.53 0.85
C ALA A 84 -8.68 18.82 0.15
N GLY A 85 -8.02 19.92 0.51
CA GLY A 85 -8.22 21.24 -0.10
C GLY A 85 -7.49 21.40 -1.43
N SER A 86 -7.48 22.63 -1.95
CA SER A 86 -6.86 22.99 -3.23
C SER A 86 -5.38 23.43 -3.11
N ALA A 87 -4.84 23.50 -1.89
CA ALA A 87 -3.45 23.93 -1.65
C ALA A 87 -2.40 22.91 -2.15
N GLY A 88 -2.83 21.76 -2.66
CA GLY A 88 -1.98 20.75 -3.28
C GLY A 88 -2.76 19.93 -4.31
N TYR A 89 -2.05 19.13 -5.08
CA TYR A 89 -2.66 18.20 -6.03
C TYR A 89 -2.98 16.87 -5.34
N THR A 90 -4.20 16.36 -5.52
CA THR A 90 -4.59 15.04 -5.04
C THR A 90 -5.08 14.20 -6.21
N LEU A 91 -4.89 12.88 -6.10
CA LEU A 91 -5.45 11.96 -7.07
C LEU A 91 -6.99 11.98 -6.94
N PRO A 92 -7.75 12.14 -8.04
CA PRO A 92 -9.19 12.02 -8.01
C PRO A 92 -9.60 10.62 -7.53
N PRO A 93 -10.80 10.47 -6.93
CA PRO A 93 -11.27 9.16 -6.49
C PRO A 93 -11.32 8.17 -7.66
N GLN A 94 -10.66 7.04 -7.47
CA GLN A 94 -10.59 5.96 -8.44
C GLN A 94 -11.88 5.13 -8.38
N THR A 95 -12.27 4.56 -9.53
CA THR A 95 -13.53 3.80 -9.68
C THR A 95 -13.30 2.38 -10.17
N LEU A 96 -12.04 2.00 -10.41
CA LEU A 96 -11.69 0.64 -10.82
C LEU A 96 -12.01 -0.36 -9.72
N LYS A 97 -12.39 -1.57 -10.13
CA LYS A 97 -12.72 -2.68 -9.22
C LYS A 97 -11.49 -3.07 -8.40
N THR A 98 -11.72 -3.29 -7.11
CA THR A 98 -10.75 -3.76 -6.13
C THR A 98 -11.05 -5.19 -5.69
N ILE A 99 -10.09 -5.83 -5.02
CA ILE A 99 -10.27 -7.11 -4.34
C ILE A 99 -11.32 -6.99 -3.23
N GLY A 100 -11.46 -5.80 -2.62
CA GLY A 100 -12.53 -5.52 -1.68
C GLY A 100 -13.92 -5.62 -2.31
N ASP A 101 -14.08 -5.28 -3.59
CA ASP A 101 -15.34 -5.45 -4.33
C ASP A 101 -15.67 -6.93 -4.55
N THR A 102 -14.69 -7.73 -4.98
CA THR A 102 -14.90 -9.15 -5.26
C THR A 102 -15.08 -9.98 -3.99
N LEU A 103 -14.40 -9.61 -2.89
CA LEU A 103 -14.62 -10.17 -1.55
C LEU A 103 -16.03 -9.87 -1.05
N SER A 104 -16.46 -8.60 -1.12
CA SER A 104 -17.79 -8.19 -0.65
C SER A 104 -18.90 -8.84 -1.46
N ALA A 105 -18.73 -8.94 -2.79
CA ALA A 105 -19.68 -9.61 -3.67
C ALA A 105 -19.84 -11.11 -3.35
N LYS A 106 -18.83 -11.74 -2.72
CA LYS A 106 -18.87 -13.13 -2.27
C LYS A 106 -19.23 -13.30 -0.78
N GLY A 107 -19.53 -12.21 -0.07
CA GLY A 107 -19.82 -12.25 1.35
C GLY A 107 -18.64 -12.67 2.22
N VAL A 108 -17.41 -12.57 1.70
CA VAL A 108 -16.18 -12.87 2.45
C VAL A 108 -15.88 -11.68 3.35
N SER A 109 -15.75 -11.89 4.66
CA SER A 109 -15.42 -10.80 5.58
C SER A 109 -13.98 -10.33 5.38
N TRP A 110 -13.77 -9.02 5.31
CA TRP A 110 -12.46 -8.46 5.08
C TRP A 110 -12.28 -7.07 5.71
N ALA A 111 -11.03 -6.71 5.99
CA ALA A 111 -10.67 -5.36 6.41
C ALA A 111 -9.21 -5.02 6.07
N TRP A 112 -8.94 -3.72 5.91
CA TRP A 112 -7.60 -3.17 5.87
C TRP A 112 -7.33 -2.40 7.18
N TYR A 113 -6.32 -2.87 7.91
CA TYR A 113 -5.86 -2.26 9.15
C TYR A 113 -4.63 -1.40 8.89
N SER A 114 -4.61 -0.18 9.41
CA SER A 114 -3.43 0.68 9.37
C SER A 114 -3.02 1.10 10.78
N GLY A 115 -1.71 1.11 11.04
CA GLY A 115 -1.19 1.72 12.26
C GLY A 115 -1.49 3.22 12.30
N ALA A 116 -2.04 3.70 13.43
CA ALA A 116 -2.39 5.09 13.69
C ALA A 116 -3.50 5.69 12.80
N TRP A 117 -4.34 4.87 12.17
CA TRP A 117 -5.49 5.32 11.36
C TRP A 117 -6.44 6.25 12.11
N ASN A 118 -6.89 5.87 13.30
CA ASN A 118 -7.88 6.62 14.06
C ASN A 118 -7.31 7.97 14.53
N LEU A 119 -6.02 8.00 14.88
CA LEU A 119 -5.30 9.23 15.21
C LEU A 119 -5.13 10.11 13.98
N ALA A 120 -4.80 9.53 12.82
CA ALA A 120 -4.67 10.26 11.57
C ALA A 120 -5.98 10.86 11.09
N LEU A 121 -7.12 10.17 11.27
CA LEU A 121 -8.44 10.73 10.98
C LEU A 121 -8.68 12.00 11.79
N LYS A 122 -8.41 11.97 13.10
CA LYS A 122 -8.55 13.16 13.96
C LYS A 122 -7.56 14.26 13.57
N ASP A 123 -6.31 13.90 13.28
CA ASP A 123 -5.24 14.85 12.90
C ASP A 123 -5.52 15.55 11.57
N SER A 124 -6.05 14.79 10.60
CA SER A 124 -6.32 15.29 9.25
C SER A 124 -7.42 16.35 9.18
N MET A 125 -8.44 16.24 10.02
CA MET A 125 -9.65 17.08 10.01
C MET A 125 -9.51 18.37 10.82
N GLN A 126 -8.34 18.65 11.38
CA GLN A 126 -8.05 19.91 12.08
C GLN A 126 -7.98 21.09 11.09
N ASP A 127 -7.97 22.31 11.64
CA ASP A 127 -7.75 23.54 10.89
C ASP A 127 -6.59 23.39 9.87
N PRO A 128 -6.74 23.90 8.63
CA PRO A 128 -5.73 23.73 7.59
C PRO A 128 -4.34 24.25 7.96
N GLY A 129 -4.25 25.30 8.80
CA GLY A 129 -3.00 25.88 9.27
C GLY A 129 -2.37 25.13 10.45
N ALA A 130 -3.07 24.20 11.08
CA ALA A 130 -2.55 23.44 12.22
C ALA A 130 -1.44 22.46 11.77
N LYS A 131 -0.30 22.44 12.50
CA LYS A 131 0.76 21.46 12.25
C LYS A 131 0.23 20.05 12.52
N ARG A 132 0.30 19.18 11.51
CA ARG A 132 -0.03 17.75 11.64
C ARG A 132 0.97 17.05 12.56
N ARG A 133 0.47 16.24 13.48
CA ARG A 133 1.26 15.52 14.50
C ARG A 133 1.25 14.02 14.33
N ILE A 134 0.47 13.49 13.39
CA ILE A 134 0.34 12.06 13.14
C ILE A 134 0.68 11.76 11.68
N ILE A 135 0.19 12.58 10.75
CA ILE A 135 0.35 12.35 9.31
C ILE A 135 1.73 12.86 8.86
N TYR A 136 2.58 11.94 8.38
CA TYR A 136 3.99 12.25 8.04
C TYR A 136 4.81 12.84 9.20
N ASN A 137 4.44 12.52 10.45
CA ASN A 137 5.23 12.91 11.61
C ASN A 137 6.26 11.83 11.96
N ASN A 138 7.53 12.10 11.66
CA ASN A 138 8.64 11.21 12.00
C ASN A 138 9.40 11.66 13.28
N GLU A 139 8.73 12.41 14.16
CA GLU A 139 9.26 12.73 15.49
C GLU A 139 9.35 11.45 16.36
N ASP A 140 10.49 11.24 17.02
CA ASP A 140 10.75 10.04 17.82
C ASP A 140 9.63 9.75 18.83
N GLY A 141 9.21 8.48 18.89
CA GLY A 141 8.14 8.03 19.79
C GLY A 141 6.73 8.49 19.43
N SER A 142 6.55 9.24 18.34
CA SER A 142 5.24 9.70 17.90
C SER A 142 4.54 8.68 17.00
N PRO A 143 3.20 8.56 17.05
CA PRO A 143 2.45 7.84 16.04
C PRO A 143 2.70 8.44 14.65
N TYR A 144 2.97 7.60 13.66
CA TYR A 144 3.32 8.03 12.31
C TYR A 144 2.44 7.34 11.25
N PHE A 145 1.41 8.06 10.79
CA PHE A 145 0.58 7.61 9.67
C PHE A 145 1.14 8.07 8.31
N VAL A 146 1.18 7.14 7.35
CA VAL A 146 1.67 7.37 5.99
C VAL A 146 0.49 7.27 5.03
N ALA A 147 -0.11 8.40 4.66
CA ALA A 147 -1.41 8.44 3.96
C ALA A 147 -1.40 7.69 2.62
N HIS A 148 -0.31 7.82 1.87
CA HIS A 148 -0.19 7.18 0.57
C HIS A 148 -0.01 5.65 0.60
N HIS A 149 0.03 5.03 1.80
CA HIS A 149 0.09 3.57 1.98
C HIS A 149 -1.28 2.97 2.39
N GLN A 150 -2.35 3.78 2.39
CA GLN A 150 -3.72 3.29 2.53
C GLN A 150 -4.40 3.35 1.16
N PRO A 151 -4.39 2.26 0.37
CA PRO A 151 -4.80 2.31 -1.04
C PRO A 151 -6.31 2.44 -1.21
N PHE A 152 -7.13 1.86 -0.33
CA PHE A 152 -8.59 1.93 -0.42
C PHE A 152 -9.13 3.37 -0.24
N ASN A 153 -8.42 4.24 0.47
CA ASN A 153 -8.76 5.65 0.70
C ASN A 153 -8.69 6.50 -0.59
N TYR A 154 -8.22 5.91 -1.69
CA TYR A 154 -8.24 6.53 -3.01
C TYR A 154 -9.47 6.18 -3.84
N PHE A 155 -10.29 5.21 -3.43
CA PHE A 155 -11.41 4.73 -4.24
C PHE A 155 -12.72 5.37 -3.81
N ALA A 156 -13.56 5.73 -4.79
CA ALA A 156 -14.83 6.43 -4.56
C ALA A 156 -15.75 5.68 -3.59
N ARG A 157 -15.72 4.34 -3.61
CA ARG A 157 -16.44 3.44 -2.69
C ARG A 157 -16.19 3.76 -1.20
N PHE A 158 -15.01 4.25 -0.85
CA PHE A 158 -14.61 4.52 0.54
C PHE A 158 -14.62 6.02 0.87
N ALA A 159 -15.43 6.82 0.15
CA ALA A 159 -15.65 8.22 0.47
C ALA A 159 -16.08 8.41 1.94
N PRO A 160 -15.71 9.53 2.59
CA PRO A 160 -16.14 9.82 3.96
C PRO A 160 -17.66 9.74 4.12
N GLY A 161 -18.12 9.01 5.15
CA GLY A 161 -19.54 8.77 5.42
C GLY A 161 -20.15 7.56 4.70
N SER A 162 -19.38 6.82 3.90
CA SER A 162 -19.81 5.51 3.39
C SER A 162 -19.71 4.43 4.47
N SER A 163 -20.67 3.50 4.47
CA SER A 163 -20.63 2.32 5.34
C SER A 163 -19.43 1.43 5.06
N ASP A 164 -19.03 1.30 3.79
CA ASP A 164 -17.85 0.52 3.38
C ASP A 164 -16.55 1.06 4.00
N ARG A 165 -16.39 2.39 4.07
CA ARG A 165 -15.24 3.00 4.74
C ARG A 165 -15.20 2.61 6.21
N GLU A 166 -16.31 2.78 6.91
CA GLU A 166 -16.41 2.49 8.35
C GLU A 166 -16.24 1.01 8.64
N GLN A 167 -16.74 0.13 7.77
CA GLN A 167 -16.68 -1.31 7.93
C GLN A 167 -15.28 -1.88 7.65
N HIS A 168 -14.56 -1.36 6.65
CA HIS A 168 -13.36 -2.00 6.14
C HIS A 168 -12.06 -1.25 6.43
N LEU A 169 -12.07 0.06 6.69
CA LEU A 169 -10.84 0.82 6.97
C LEU A 169 -10.69 1.02 8.48
N LYS A 170 -9.78 0.24 9.08
CA LYS A 170 -9.70 0.06 10.52
C LYS A 170 -8.31 0.42 11.07
N ASP A 171 -8.24 0.65 12.37
CA ASP A 171 -6.97 0.90 13.06
C ASP A 171 -6.30 -0.39 13.50
N TYR A 172 -4.98 -0.39 13.62
CA TYR A 172 -4.22 -1.48 14.22
C TYR A 172 -4.79 -1.94 15.58
N THR A 173 -5.31 -1.03 16.41
CA THR A 173 -5.93 -1.41 17.69
C THR A 173 -7.15 -2.31 17.50
N ASP A 174 -7.90 -2.14 16.40
CA ASP A 174 -9.04 -3.00 16.06
C ASP A 174 -8.56 -4.41 15.66
N LEU A 175 -7.44 -4.51 14.95
CA LEU A 175 -6.81 -5.81 14.61
C LEU A 175 -6.38 -6.56 15.87
N VAL A 176 -5.68 -5.89 16.78
CA VAL A 176 -5.20 -6.48 18.03
C VAL A 176 -6.38 -7.00 18.85
N ALA A 177 -7.41 -6.19 19.02
CA ALA A 177 -8.62 -6.56 19.73
C ALA A 177 -9.37 -7.71 19.03
N ALA A 178 -9.37 -7.76 17.70
CA ALA A 178 -9.97 -8.86 16.96
C ALA A 178 -9.20 -10.19 17.13
N ILE A 179 -7.86 -10.13 17.21
CA ILE A 179 -7.02 -11.29 17.54
C ILE A 179 -7.34 -11.79 18.96
N ASP A 180 -7.52 -10.88 19.93
CA ASP A 180 -7.89 -11.24 21.31
C ASP A 180 -9.24 -11.95 21.39
N ARG A 181 -10.22 -11.51 20.61
CA ARG A 181 -11.56 -12.11 20.56
C ARG A 181 -11.65 -13.35 19.67
N GLY A 182 -10.65 -13.59 18.81
CA GLY A 182 -10.69 -14.65 17.80
C GLY A 182 -11.67 -14.37 16.65
N ASP A 183 -11.96 -13.10 16.36
CA ASP A 183 -12.95 -12.68 15.36
C ASP A 183 -12.33 -11.85 14.21
N VAL A 184 -11.05 -12.07 13.93
CA VAL A 184 -10.37 -11.50 12.75
C VAL A 184 -11.13 -11.90 11.47
N PRO A 185 -11.36 -10.97 10.53
CA PRO A 185 -12.05 -11.29 9.28
C PRO A 185 -11.29 -12.33 8.45
N GLN A 186 -12.01 -12.99 7.53
CA GLN A 186 -11.43 -14.04 6.68
C GLN A 186 -10.25 -13.55 5.84
N VAL A 187 -10.25 -12.27 5.45
CA VAL A 187 -9.12 -11.60 4.80
C VAL A 187 -8.76 -10.31 5.53
N ALA A 188 -7.60 -10.27 6.18
CA ALA A 188 -7.08 -9.08 6.84
C ALA A 188 -5.81 -8.60 6.15
N PHE A 189 -5.80 -7.33 5.72
CA PHE A 189 -4.58 -6.64 5.30
C PHE A 189 -4.08 -5.77 6.44
N TYR A 190 -2.77 -5.72 6.67
CA TYR A 190 -2.20 -4.87 7.69
C TYR A 190 -1.00 -4.08 7.16
N LYS A 191 -1.00 -2.77 7.40
CA LYS A 191 0.13 -1.88 7.15
C LYS A 191 0.60 -1.25 8.48
N PRO A 192 1.82 -1.56 8.96
CA PRO A 192 2.38 -0.93 10.16
C PRO A 192 2.49 0.59 10.05
N GLN A 193 2.46 1.31 11.17
CA GLN A 193 2.77 2.74 11.16
C GLN A 193 4.22 2.98 10.72
N GLY A 194 4.55 4.22 10.31
CA GLY A 194 5.83 4.57 9.72
C GLY A 194 7.04 4.25 10.59
N THR A 195 6.90 4.24 11.92
CA THR A 195 7.98 3.85 12.84
C THR A 195 8.29 2.35 12.84
N TYR A 196 7.44 1.50 12.24
CA TYR A 196 7.58 0.03 12.27
C TYR A 196 7.43 -0.61 10.88
N ASN A 197 7.51 0.17 9.80
CA ASN A 197 7.28 -0.32 8.44
C ASN A 197 8.59 -0.58 7.66
N GLU A 198 9.74 -0.51 8.33
CA GLU A 198 11.08 -0.77 7.79
C GLU A 198 11.51 0.15 6.63
N HIS A 199 10.75 1.23 6.37
CA HIS A 199 11.06 2.11 5.27
C HIS A 199 12.37 2.88 5.53
N PRO A 200 13.33 2.86 4.58
CA PRO A 200 14.61 3.54 4.74
C PRO A 200 14.41 5.05 4.95
N GLY A 201 15.27 5.63 5.78
CA GLY A 201 15.26 7.06 6.13
C GLY A 201 14.29 7.44 7.24
N ASN A 202 13.25 6.65 7.50
CA ASN A 202 12.24 6.96 8.51
C ASN A 202 12.24 6.01 9.71
N THR A 203 12.67 4.77 9.51
CA THR A 203 12.77 3.73 10.56
C THR A 203 13.91 2.76 10.21
N ASP A 204 14.02 1.66 10.96
CA ASP A 204 15.02 0.62 10.85
C ASP A 204 14.38 -0.79 10.77
N VAL A 205 15.18 -1.77 10.33
CA VAL A 205 14.73 -3.16 10.15
C VAL A 205 14.41 -3.82 11.50
N LEU A 206 15.22 -3.58 12.54
CA LEU A 206 15.06 -4.25 13.83
C LEU A 206 13.73 -3.89 14.50
N SER A 207 13.36 -2.61 14.49
CA SER A 207 12.09 -2.13 15.03
C SER A 207 10.88 -2.75 14.30
N GLY A 208 10.97 -2.89 12.97
CA GLY A 208 9.95 -3.57 12.16
C GLY A 208 9.87 -5.07 12.44
N ASP A 209 11.01 -5.77 12.46
CA ASP A 209 11.09 -7.20 12.73
C ASP A 209 10.53 -7.55 14.12
N ILE A 210 10.85 -6.76 15.15
CA ILE A 210 10.29 -6.94 16.50
C ILE A 210 8.77 -6.80 16.46
N HIS A 211 8.24 -5.82 15.73
CA HIS A 211 6.80 -5.58 15.60
C HIS A 211 6.10 -6.73 14.85
N ILE A 212 6.67 -7.18 13.73
CA ILE A 212 6.18 -8.32 12.94
C ILE A 212 6.17 -9.59 13.80
N ALA A 213 7.28 -9.89 14.48
CA ALA A 213 7.42 -11.05 15.35
C ALA A 213 6.40 -11.01 16.51
N GLY A 214 6.19 -9.84 17.12
CA GLY A 214 5.19 -9.65 18.17
C GLY A 214 3.78 -9.94 17.70
N LEU A 215 3.37 -9.41 16.55
CA LEU A 215 2.04 -9.64 15.99
C LEU A 215 1.83 -11.10 15.57
N ILE A 216 2.80 -11.71 14.88
CA ILE A 216 2.76 -13.13 14.51
C ILE A 216 2.70 -14.02 15.76
N GLY A 217 3.51 -13.70 16.79
CA GLY A 217 3.48 -14.40 18.07
C GLY A 217 2.10 -14.36 18.72
N LYS A 218 1.44 -13.20 18.69
CA LYS A 218 0.07 -13.02 19.19
C LYS A 218 -0.94 -13.87 18.44
N ILE A 219 -0.86 -13.92 17.11
CA ILE A 219 -1.74 -14.76 16.28
C ILE A 219 -1.50 -16.24 16.57
N LYS A 220 -0.22 -16.67 16.65
CA LYS A 220 0.16 -18.06 16.97
C LYS A 220 -0.34 -18.53 18.33
N ALA A 221 -0.43 -17.63 19.31
CA ALA A 221 -0.96 -17.92 20.64
C ALA A 221 -2.50 -17.90 20.71
N SER A 222 -3.19 -17.45 19.65
CA SER A 222 -4.64 -17.33 19.62
C SER A 222 -5.32 -18.58 19.04
N ALA A 223 -6.64 -18.67 19.24
CA ALA A 223 -7.47 -19.72 18.64
C ALA A 223 -7.53 -19.67 17.10
N LEU A 224 -7.07 -18.57 16.47
CA LEU A 224 -7.04 -18.40 15.02
C LEU A 224 -5.94 -19.25 14.36
N TRP A 225 -4.84 -19.51 15.08
CA TRP A 225 -3.62 -20.08 14.52
C TRP A 225 -3.83 -21.33 13.67
N PRO A 226 -4.60 -22.35 14.11
CA PRO A 226 -4.75 -23.60 13.36
C PRO A 226 -5.30 -23.42 11.93
N SER A 227 -5.92 -22.28 11.63
CA SER A 227 -6.55 -22.00 10.34
C SER A 227 -5.99 -20.75 9.63
N THR A 228 -4.85 -20.23 10.09
CA THR A 228 -4.29 -18.96 9.59
C THR A 228 -3.14 -19.18 8.60
N ALA A 229 -3.13 -18.37 7.53
CA ALA A 229 -1.96 -18.14 6.69
C ALA A 229 -1.57 -16.66 6.75
N ILE A 230 -0.31 -16.37 7.08
CA ILE A 230 0.25 -15.03 7.15
C ILE A 230 1.26 -14.88 6.01
N ILE A 231 1.13 -13.80 5.25
CA ILE A 231 2.06 -13.41 4.20
C ILE A 231 2.74 -12.11 4.65
N VAL A 232 4.03 -12.17 4.94
CA VAL A 232 4.86 -10.99 5.23
C VAL A 232 5.59 -10.62 3.95
N THR A 233 5.44 -9.39 3.48
CA THR A 233 6.09 -8.89 2.27
C THR A 233 6.22 -7.37 2.30
N TYR A 234 6.87 -6.81 1.29
CA TYR A 234 7.21 -5.39 1.18
C TYR A 234 6.54 -4.78 -0.05
N ASP A 235 6.21 -3.50 0.00
CA ASP A 235 5.64 -2.82 -1.16
C ASP A 235 6.72 -2.40 -2.16
N GLU A 236 7.97 -2.21 -1.75
CA GLU A 236 9.08 -1.81 -2.63
C GLU A 236 10.45 -2.22 -2.06
N ASN A 237 11.55 -1.99 -2.80
CA ASN A 237 12.89 -2.48 -2.46
C ASN A 237 13.76 -1.48 -1.68
N GLY A 238 13.22 -0.34 -1.25
CA GLY A 238 13.90 0.73 -0.54
C GLY A 238 14.95 1.49 -1.36
N GLY A 239 15.07 1.21 -2.66
CA GLY A 239 16.21 1.64 -3.49
C GLY A 239 17.51 0.87 -3.22
N PHE A 240 17.46 -0.20 -2.42
CA PHE A 240 18.61 -1.08 -2.19
C PHE A 240 18.93 -1.92 -3.43
N TRP A 241 20.20 -2.24 -3.61
CA TRP A 241 20.68 -3.05 -4.73
C TRP A 241 20.23 -4.52 -4.59
N ASP A 242 19.73 -5.10 -5.68
CA ASP A 242 19.52 -6.54 -5.85
C ASP A 242 20.30 -6.99 -7.10
N HIS A 243 20.93 -8.16 -7.03
CA HIS A 243 21.73 -8.72 -8.12
C HIS A 243 20.88 -9.28 -9.27
N VAL A 244 19.62 -9.61 -8.99
CA VAL A 244 18.69 -10.18 -9.97
C VAL A 244 18.08 -9.05 -10.77
N PRO A 245 18.28 -9.00 -12.10
CA PRO A 245 17.61 -8.00 -12.92
C PRO A 245 16.09 -8.19 -12.82
N PRO A 246 15.31 -7.10 -12.76
CA PRO A 246 13.85 -7.20 -12.84
C PRO A 246 13.43 -8.02 -14.07
N PRO A 247 12.43 -8.91 -13.94
CA PRO A 247 11.97 -9.70 -15.08
C PRO A 247 11.42 -8.81 -16.18
N ALA A 248 11.50 -9.27 -17.43
CA ALA A 248 10.74 -8.64 -18.51
C ALA A 248 9.24 -8.72 -18.19
N GLY A 249 8.53 -7.61 -18.37
CA GLY A 249 7.13 -7.50 -18.04
C GLY A 249 6.42 -6.47 -18.89
N ASP A 250 5.23 -6.07 -18.46
CA ASP A 250 4.52 -4.98 -19.11
C ASP A 250 5.04 -3.61 -18.65
N ARG A 251 4.33 -2.56 -19.04
CA ARG A 251 4.62 -1.17 -18.68
C ARG A 251 4.78 -0.94 -17.17
N TRP A 252 4.18 -1.78 -16.33
CA TRP A 252 4.05 -1.60 -14.89
C TRP A 252 4.87 -2.59 -14.06
N GLY A 253 5.66 -3.45 -14.72
CA GLY A 253 6.52 -4.40 -14.05
C GLY A 253 6.32 -5.84 -14.53
N PRO A 254 6.76 -6.84 -13.76
CA PRO A 254 7.27 -6.73 -12.37
C PRO A 254 8.54 -5.89 -12.23
N GLY A 255 8.74 -5.31 -11.05
CA GLY A 255 9.92 -4.51 -10.71
C GLY A 255 11.01 -5.31 -10.00
N SER A 256 11.85 -4.62 -9.22
CA SER A 256 12.86 -5.25 -8.36
C SER A 256 12.23 -6.25 -7.39
N ARG A 257 12.98 -7.30 -7.06
CA ARG A 257 12.55 -8.32 -6.09
C ARG A 257 12.39 -7.71 -4.70
N VAL A 258 11.41 -8.23 -3.97
CA VAL A 258 11.18 -7.99 -2.54
C VAL A 258 11.07 -9.31 -1.78
N PRO A 259 11.36 -9.34 -0.47
CA PRO A 259 11.11 -10.54 0.34
C PRO A 259 9.63 -10.90 0.42
N ALA A 260 9.35 -12.20 0.50
CA ALA A 260 8.03 -12.74 0.83
C ALA A 260 8.21 -13.97 1.73
N ILE A 261 7.56 -13.96 2.90
CA ILE A 261 7.63 -15.02 3.90
C ILE A 261 6.22 -15.52 4.19
N ILE A 262 6.04 -16.83 4.12
CA ILE A 262 4.78 -17.51 4.42
C ILE A 262 4.89 -18.15 5.81
N VAL A 263 3.96 -17.79 6.71
CA VAL A 263 3.88 -18.34 8.06
C VAL A 263 2.49 -18.95 8.27
N SER A 264 2.42 -20.27 8.42
CA SER A 264 1.15 -20.99 8.57
C SER A 264 1.38 -22.39 9.14
N PRO A 265 0.38 -23.01 9.83
CA PRO A 265 0.38 -24.44 10.09
C PRO A 265 0.39 -25.30 8.82
N TYR A 266 0.08 -24.71 7.66
CA TYR A 266 0.07 -25.35 6.33
C TYR A 266 1.26 -24.95 5.46
N ALA A 267 2.16 -24.10 5.95
CA ALA A 267 3.34 -23.70 5.18
C ALA A 267 4.33 -24.86 5.11
N ARG A 268 4.97 -25.05 3.96
CA ARG A 268 6.08 -26.00 3.83
C ARG A 268 7.23 -25.56 4.74
N ARG A 269 7.76 -26.49 5.54
CA ARG A 269 8.80 -26.20 6.54
C ARG A 269 10.19 -26.23 5.91
N GLY A 270 11.02 -25.24 6.23
CA GLY A 270 12.41 -25.18 5.74
C GLY A 270 12.52 -25.09 4.22
N TYR A 271 11.49 -24.57 3.57
CA TYR A 271 11.33 -24.58 2.12
C TYR A 271 11.53 -23.18 1.54
N VAL A 272 12.31 -23.09 0.46
CA VAL A 272 12.42 -21.89 -0.37
C VAL A 272 11.70 -22.18 -1.68
N ASP A 273 10.60 -21.47 -1.90
CA ASP A 273 9.85 -21.56 -3.15
C ASP A 273 10.50 -20.65 -4.21
N HIS A 274 10.86 -21.24 -5.35
CA HIS A 274 11.47 -20.54 -6.47
C HIS A 274 10.48 -20.20 -7.60
N THR A 275 9.19 -20.45 -7.40
CA THR A 275 8.14 -20.01 -8.31
C THR A 275 8.18 -18.49 -8.47
N GLN A 276 7.98 -18.01 -9.69
CA GLN A 276 7.97 -16.58 -9.95
C GLN A 276 6.67 -15.94 -9.45
N TYR A 277 6.79 -15.01 -8.52
CA TYR A 277 5.66 -14.27 -7.95
C TYR A 277 5.79 -12.77 -8.19
N ASP A 278 4.65 -12.08 -8.10
CA ASP A 278 4.60 -10.63 -7.98
C ASP A 278 3.54 -10.22 -6.93
N THR A 279 3.30 -8.93 -6.73
CA THR A 279 2.30 -8.46 -5.77
C THR A 279 0.89 -9.00 -6.07
N THR A 280 0.56 -9.27 -7.34
CA THR A 280 -0.75 -9.83 -7.73
C THR A 280 -0.91 -11.31 -7.39
N SER A 281 0.18 -12.02 -7.07
CA SER A 281 0.12 -13.40 -6.55
C SER A 281 -0.68 -13.51 -5.26
N ILE A 282 -0.69 -12.47 -4.42
CA ILE A 282 -1.52 -12.42 -3.20
C ILE A 282 -3.01 -12.37 -3.56
N ILE A 283 -3.37 -11.56 -4.57
CA ILE A 283 -4.74 -11.48 -5.09
C ILE A 283 -5.15 -12.83 -5.68
N LYS A 284 -4.27 -13.50 -6.43
CA LYS A 284 -4.53 -14.85 -6.96
C LYS A 284 -4.81 -15.86 -5.85
N PHE A 285 -3.97 -15.89 -4.83
CA PHE A 285 -4.14 -16.80 -3.69
C PHE A 285 -5.52 -16.62 -3.02
N ILE A 286 -5.88 -15.37 -2.72
CA ILE A 286 -7.19 -15.02 -2.12
C ILE A 286 -8.33 -15.39 -3.08
N THR A 287 -8.18 -15.07 -4.37
CA THR A 287 -9.18 -15.35 -5.42
C THR A 287 -9.47 -16.84 -5.53
N LEU A 288 -8.42 -17.67 -5.57
CA LEU A 288 -8.55 -19.13 -5.60
C LEU A 288 -9.20 -19.67 -4.33
N ARG A 289 -8.76 -19.19 -3.15
CA ARG A 289 -9.26 -19.67 -1.86
C ARG A 289 -10.77 -19.46 -1.68
N PHE A 290 -11.31 -18.35 -2.19
CA PHE A 290 -12.70 -17.95 -1.98
C PHE A 290 -13.56 -17.98 -3.25
N GLY A 291 -13.02 -18.41 -4.39
CA GLY A 291 -13.73 -18.45 -5.67
C GLY A 291 -14.21 -17.06 -6.12
N LEU A 292 -13.34 -16.06 -6.00
CA LEU A 292 -13.66 -14.67 -6.35
C LEU A 292 -13.62 -14.45 -7.87
N GLU A 293 -14.26 -13.37 -8.32
CA GLU A 293 -14.01 -12.85 -9.67
C GLU A 293 -12.56 -12.36 -9.77
N SER A 294 -11.85 -12.75 -10.83
CA SER A 294 -10.48 -12.30 -11.07
C SER A 294 -10.45 -10.82 -11.48
N LEU A 295 -9.51 -10.05 -10.95
CA LEU A 295 -9.30 -8.67 -11.39
C LEU A 295 -8.52 -8.65 -12.72
N PRO A 296 -8.88 -7.78 -13.69
CA PRO A 296 -8.33 -7.83 -15.05
C PRO A 296 -6.80 -7.69 -15.14
N GLY A 297 -6.17 -6.96 -14.23
CA GLY A 297 -4.72 -6.73 -14.27
C GLY A 297 -3.89 -7.74 -13.48
N VAL A 298 -4.51 -8.78 -12.90
CA VAL A 298 -3.76 -9.88 -12.28
C VAL A 298 -2.93 -10.58 -13.36
N ARG A 299 -1.61 -10.63 -13.17
CA ARG A 299 -0.70 -11.14 -14.21
C ARG A 299 -0.87 -12.64 -14.39
N PRO A 300 -1.23 -13.16 -15.57
CA PRO A 300 -1.38 -14.60 -15.77
C PRO A 300 -0.09 -15.39 -15.49
N SER A 301 1.07 -14.81 -15.77
CA SER A 301 2.39 -15.43 -15.60
C SER A 301 2.89 -15.54 -14.16
N ALA A 302 2.35 -14.75 -13.22
CA ALA A 302 2.75 -14.83 -11.81
C ALA A 302 2.14 -16.07 -11.14
N GLY A 303 2.85 -16.76 -10.26
CA GLY A 303 2.29 -17.87 -9.48
C GLY A 303 1.21 -17.41 -8.50
N ASP A 304 0.56 -18.34 -7.82
CA ASP A 304 -0.59 -18.09 -6.94
C ASP A 304 -0.34 -18.38 -5.45
N LEU A 305 0.94 -18.52 -5.07
CA LEU A 305 1.44 -18.86 -3.72
C LEU A 305 1.07 -20.26 -3.21
N THR A 306 0.28 -21.07 -3.93
CA THR A 306 -0.13 -22.40 -3.45
C THR A 306 1.04 -23.36 -3.29
N ALA A 307 2.11 -23.19 -4.08
CA ALA A 307 3.33 -23.99 -3.99
C ALA A 307 4.07 -23.82 -2.65
N ALA A 308 3.84 -22.72 -1.92
CA ALA A 308 4.41 -22.50 -0.59
C ALA A 308 3.72 -23.32 0.52
N PHE A 309 2.60 -23.97 0.21
CA PHE A 309 1.81 -24.73 1.17
C PHE A 309 1.87 -26.25 0.94
N ASP A 310 1.68 -26.98 2.02
CA ASP A 310 1.31 -28.39 2.04
C ASP A 310 0.06 -28.52 2.91
N PHE A 311 -1.09 -28.72 2.28
CA PHE A 311 -2.38 -28.82 2.96
C PHE A 311 -2.68 -30.25 3.45
N GLY A 312 -1.82 -31.23 3.13
CA GLY A 312 -1.97 -32.62 3.54
C GLY A 312 -1.14 -33.03 4.75
N GLN A 313 -0.34 -32.10 5.31
CA GLN A 313 0.55 -32.35 6.45
C GLN A 313 -0.16 -32.49 7.80
#